data_AF-X5MKD3-F1
#
_entry.id   AF-X5MKD3-F1
#
_cell.length_a   1.000
_cell.length_b   1.000
_cell.length_c   1.000
_cell.angle_alpha   90.00
_cell.angle_beta   90.00
_cell.angle_gamma   90.00
#
_symmetry.space_group_name_H-M   'P 1'
#
loop_
_entity.id
_entity.type
_entity.pdbx_description
1 polymer ?
#
loop_
_entity_poly.entity_id
_entity_poly.type
_entity_poly.pdbx_seq_one_letter_code
_entity_poly.pdbx_strand_id
1 'polypeptide(L)'
;MSLQEDNIAATQQLFAAFGAGDIPAILSHCNDDIRIEFYGPDDIIPYAGMYDGMEGARTFFETVLSSVDIHVFDPLEFLSDKDKVIVTGVLHLTAKSTGRDIKSDFVHVITMRDGKWLKFRDFMDTNQAVKAFS
;
A
#
# COMPACT_ATOMS: atom_id res chain seq x y z
N MET A 1 -15.82 -10.24 -17.63
CA MET A 1 -15.68 -9.98 -16.19
C MET A 1 -16.46 -8.71 -15.88
N SER A 2 -17.00 -8.60 -14.68
CA SER A 2 -17.60 -7.35 -14.23
C SER A 2 -16.50 -6.33 -13.93
N LEU A 3 -16.86 -5.04 -13.93
CA LEU A 3 -15.94 -3.96 -13.49
C LEU A 3 -15.32 -4.26 -12.12
N GLN A 4 -16.08 -4.89 -11.22
CA GLN A 4 -15.63 -5.21 -9.88
C GLN A 4 -14.55 -6.30 -9.88
N GLU A 5 -14.75 -7.35 -10.69
CA GLU A 5 -13.76 -8.42 -10.89
C GLU A 5 -12.47 -7.88 -11.52
N ASP A 6 -12.60 -7.00 -12.52
CA ASP A 6 -11.45 -6.36 -13.18
C ASP A 6 -10.65 -5.48 -12.21
N ASN A 7 -11.35 -4.71 -11.36
CA ASN A 7 -10.72 -3.86 -10.35
C ASN A 7 -9.98 -4.68 -9.27
N ILE A 8 -10.55 -5.81 -8.85
CA ILE A 8 -9.90 -6.74 -7.92
C ILE A 8 -8.66 -7.33 -8.59
N ALA A 9 -8.76 -7.81 -9.83
CA ALA A 9 -7.65 -8.38 -10.57
C ALA A 9 -6.48 -7.39 -10.74
N ALA A 10 -6.78 -6.14 -11.09
CA ALA A 10 -5.77 -5.07 -11.18
C ALA A 10 -5.07 -4.82 -9.83
N THR A 11 -5.83 -4.84 -8.73
CA THR A 11 -5.28 -4.67 -7.38
C THR A 11 -4.39 -5.84 -6.97
N GLN A 12 -4.79 -7.07 -7.29
CA GLN A 12 -3.97 -8.27 -7.05
C GLN A 12 -2.66 -8.24 -7.83
N GLN A 13 -2.69 -7.78 -9.10
CA GLN A 13 -1.49 -7.61 -9.91
C GLN A 13 -0.53 -6.57 -9.32
N LEU A 14 -1.06 -5.44 -8.82
CA LEU A 14 -0.25 -4.45 -8.12
C LEU A 14 0.41 -5.03 -6.86
N PHE A 15 -0.33 -5.79 -6.03
CA PHE A 15 0.26 -6.43 -4.85
C PHE A 15 1.31 -7.48 -5.20
N ALA A 16 1.12 -8.24 -6.28
CA ALA A 16 2.13 -9.17 -6.77
C ALA A 16 3.41 -8.44 -7.21
N ALA A 17 3.28 -7.31 -7.91
CA ALA A 17 4.41 -6.47 -8.29
C ALA A 17 5.12 -5.87 -7.06
N PHE A 18 4.35 -5.44 -6.04
CA PHE A 18 4.89 -4.98 -4.77
C PHE A 18 5.68 -6.06 -4.03
N GLY A 19 5.14 -7.29 -3.94
CA GLY A 19 5.84 -8.43 -3.34
C GLY A 19 7.12 -8.84 -4.10
N ALA A 20 7.18 -8.58 -5.40
CA ALA A 20 8.39 -8.78 -6.22
C ALA A 20 9.38 -7.61 -6.16
N GLY A 21 9.02 -6.48 -5.53
CA GLY A 21 9.83 -5.26 -5.52
C GLY A 21 9.94 -4.56 -6.89
N ASP A 22 9.02 -4.83 -7.82
CA ASP A 22 9.04 -4.28 -9.17
C ASP A 22 8.31 -2.92 -9.22
N ILE A 23 9.03 -1.85 -8.86
CA ILE A 23 8.51 -0.48 -8.88
C ILE A 23 7.90 -0.09 -10.25
N PRO A 24 8.57 -0.32 -11.40
CA PRO A 24 7.96 -0.06 -12.70
C PRO A 24 6.62 -0.76 -12.92
N ALA A 25 6.50 -2.04 -12.55
CA ALA A 25 5.26 -2.79 -12.70
C ALA A 25 4.16 -2.25 -11.77
N ILE A 26 4.48 -1.93 -10.51
CA ILE A 26 3.54 -1.28 -9.58
C ILE A 26 2.96 0.00 -10.19
N LEU A 27 3.84 0.89 -10.66
CA LEU A 27 3.46 2.18 -11.22
C LEU A 27 2.61 2.05 -12.50
N SER A 28 2.77 0.96 -13.27
CA SER A 28 1.94 0.72 -14.45
C SER A 28 0.44 0.56 -14.11
N HIS A 29 0.13 0.14 -12.88
CA HIS A 29 -1.21 -0.01 -12.34
C HIS A 29 -1.75 1.26 -11.65
N CYS A 30 -0.95 2.33 -11.58
CA CYS A 30 -1.38 3.63 -11.07
C CYS A 30 -1.91 4.53 -12.20
N ASN A 31 -2.89 5.36 -11.84
CA ASN A 31 -3.39 6.46 -12.65
C ASN A 31 -2.42 7.65 -12.54
N ASP A 32 -2.31 8.48 -13.58
CA ASP A 32 -1.39 9.62 -13.58
C ASP A 32 -1.69 10.62 -12.45
N ASP A 33 -2.96 10.72 -12.04
CA ASP A 33 -3.45 11.56 -10.94
C ASP A 33 -3.48 10.82 -9.58
N ILE A 34 -2.72 9.72 -9.41
CA ILE A 34 -2.73 8.92 -8.18
C ILE A 34 -2.48 9.77 -6.94
N ARG A 35 -3.27 9.54 -5.89
CA ARG A 35 -3.03 10.07 -4.54
C ARG A 35 -2.89 8.95 -3.53
N ILE A 36 -1.80 8.93 -2.77
CA ILE A 36 -1.55 7.99 -1.68
C ILE A 36 -1.61 8.75 -0.36
N GLU A 37 -2.32 8.18 0.62
CA GLU A 37 -2.41 8.71 1.98
C GLU A 37 -2.01 7.60 2.96
N PHE A 38 -0.93 7.83 3.68
CA PHE A 38 -0.49 6.98 4.79
C PHE A 38 -0.49 7.83 6.06
N TYR A 39 -1.36 7.50 7.01
CA TYR A 39 -1.51 8.28 8.24
C TYR A 39 -0.48 7.88 9.28
N GLY A 40 0.03 8.83 10.06
CA GLY A 40 1.01 8.59 11.12
C GLY A 40 1.97 9.76 11.31
N PRO A 41 2.81 9.74 12.35
CA PRO A 41 3.88 10.73 12.53
C PRO A 41 4.97 10.52 11.47
N ASP A 42 5.11 11.48 10.56
CA ASP A 42 6.05 11.47 9.42
C ASP A 42 7.51 11.75 9.84
N ASP A 43 7.73 12.25 11.06
CA ASP A 43 9.03 12.35 11.70
C ASP A 43 9.55 11.01 12.25
N ILE A 44 8.68 9.99 12.35
CA ILE A 44 9.00 8.67 12.90
C ILE A 44 8.83 7.56 11.86
N ILE A 45 7.71 7.54 11.14
CA ILE A 45 7.41 6.51 10.13
C ILE A 45 7.87 7.04 8.77
N PRO A 46 8.92 6.47 8.13
CA PRO A 46 9.55 7.07 6.95
C PRO A 46 8.61 7.26 5.75
N TYR A 47 7.60 6.41 5.63
CA TYR A 47 6.63 6.39 4.53
C TYR A 47 5.26 6.95 4.92
N ALA A 48 5.12 7.57 6.09
CA ALA A 48 3.91 8.30 6.44
C ALA A 48 3.88 9.66 5.72
N GLY A 49 2.69 10.04 5.22
CA GLY A 49 2.51 11.27 4.49
C GLY A 49 1.44 11.21 3.41
N MET A 50 1.46 12.25 2.58
CA MET A 50 0.57 12.42 1.43
C MET A 50 1.43 12.51 0.18
N TYR A 51 1.12 11.69 -0.81
CA TYR A 51 1.89 11.63 -2.05
C TYR A 51 0.94 11.81 -3.24
N ASP A 52 1.25 12.77 -4.10
CA ASP A 52 0.42 13.13 -5.25
C ASP A 52 1.17 12.88 -6.57
N GLY A 53 0.46 12.35 -7.55
CA GLY A 53 0.95 12.02 -8.88
C GLY A 53 1.94 10.85 -8.91
N MET A 54 2.39 10.52 -10.13
CA MET A 54 3.29 9.39 -10.38
C MET A 54 4.64 9.49 -9.68
N GLU A 55 5.17 10.72 -9.49
CA GLU A 55 6.40 10.93 -8.75
C GLU A 55 6.21 10.63 -7.26
N GLY A 56 5.13 11.16 -6.65
CA GLY A 56 4.79 10.86 -5.27
C GLY A 56 4.57 9.37 -5.04
N ALA A 57 3.86 8.69 -5.95
CA ALA A 57 3.66 7.24 -5.86
C ALA A 57 4.98 6.46 -5.91
N ARG A 58 5.89 6.83 -6.82
CA ARG A 58 7.23 6.24 -6.86
C ARG A 58 7.96 6.41 -5.54
N THR A 59 8.03 7.63 -5.03
CA THR A 59 8.69 7.94 -3.75
C THR A 59 8.11 7.10 -2.61
N PHE A 60 6.79 6.97 -2.53
CA PHE A 60 6.13 6.16 -1.51
C PHE A 60 6.58 4.69 -1.57
N PHE A 61 6.44 4.02 -2.73
CA PHE A 61 6.78 2.60 -2.85
C PHE A 61 8.28 2.34 -2.64
N GLU A 62 9.16 3.20 -3.17
CA GLU A 62 10.61 3.10 -2.93
C GLU A 62 10.95 3.28 -1.44
N THR A 63 10.27 4.21 -0.75
CA THR A 63 10.47 4.44 0.69
C THR A 63 10.00 3.26 1.52
N VAL A 64 8.84 2.67 1.22
CA VAL A 64 8.36 1.47 1.91
C VAL A 64 9.35 0.31 1.74
N LEU A 65 9.71 -0.05 0.50
CA LEU A 65 10.61 -1.18 0.23
C LEU A 65 12.01 -0.98 0.81
N SER A 66 12.49 0.26 0.93
CA SER A 66 13.78 0.56 1.55
C SER A 66 13.73 0.64 3.09
N SER A 67 12.55 0.84 3.69
CA SER A 67 12.40 1.04 5.15
C SER A 67 12.05 -0.22 5.93
N VAL A 68 11.42 -1.21 5.29
CA VAL A 68 11.00 -2.45 5.96
C VAL A 68 11.42 -3.71 5.20
N ASP A 69 11.59 -4.81 5.93
CA ASP A 69 11.57 -6.17 5.39
C ASP A 69 10.15 -6.73 5.55
N ILE A 70 9.58 -7.27 4.48
CA ILE A 70 8.23 -7.83 4.46
C ILE A 70 8.32 -9.34 4.70
N HIS A 71 7.80 -9.83 5.82
CA HIS A 71 7.73 -11.27 6.12
C HIS A 71 6.37 -11.85 5.77
N VAL A 72 5.32 -11.11 6.11
CA VAL A 72 3.93 -11.44 5.80
C VAL A 72 3.25 -10.19 5.26
N PHE A 73 2.61 -10.35 4.11
CA PHE A 73 1.63 -9.40 3.58
C PHE A 73 0.55 -10.26 2.93
N ASP A 74 -0.50 -10.55 3.71
CA ASP A 74 -1.54 -11.51 3.33
C ASP A 74 -2.90 -10.78 3.21
N PRO A 75 -3.33 -10.47 1.97
CA PRO A 75 -4.68 -10.00 1.69
C PRO A 75 -5.72 -11.09 1.96
N LEU A 76 -6.60 -10.87 2.93
CA LEU A 76 -7.61 -11.85 3.37
C LEU A 76 -8.93 -11.69 2.62
N GLU A 77 -9.43 -10.47 2.45
CA GLU A 77 -10.69 -10.20 1.74
C GLU A 77 -10.51 -9.10 0.71
N PHE A 78 -11.14 -9.28 -0.45
CA PHE A 78 -11.29 -8.26 -1.48
C PHE A 78 -12.78 -7.96 -1.66
N LEU A 79 -13.17 -6.74 -1.35
CA LEU A 79 -14.53 -6.24 -1.51
C LEU A 79 -14.50 -5.17 -2.61
N SER A 80 -15.42 -5.24 -3.56
CA SER A 80 -15.46 -4.31 -4.67
C SER A 80 -16.88 -3.81 -4.91
N ASP A 81 -17.05 -2.49 -4.94
CA ASP A 81 -18.31 -1.82 -5.28
C ASP A 81 -18.00 -0.62 -6.16
N LYS A 82 -18.61 -0.58 -7.36
CA LYS A 82 -18.38 0.44 -8.39
C LYS A 82 -16.88 0.65 -8.66
N ASP A 83 -16.37 1.81 -8.27
CA ASP A 83 -14.99 2.27 -8.43
C ASP A 83 -14.13 2.04 -7.17
N LYS A 84 -14.65 1.36 -6.15
CA LYS A 84 -13.92 1.10 -4.90
C LYS A 84 -13.48 -0.35 -4.79
N VAL A 85 -12.25 -0.53 -4.34
CA VAL A 85 -11.74 -1.81 -3.85
C VAL A 85 -11.32 -1.61 -2.40
N ILE A 86 -11.84 -2.45 -1.50
CA ILE A 86 -11.40 -2.54 -0.12
C ILE A 86 -10.67 -3.86 0.03
N VAL A 87 -9.47 -3.82 0.61
CA VAL A 87 -8.73 -5.02 0.95
C VAL A 87 -8.51 -5.03 2.45
N THR A 88 -8.90 -6.11 3.11
CA THR A 88 -8.51 -6.37 4.49
C THR A 88 -7.42 -7.42 4.52
N GLY A 89 -6.54 -7.37 5.51
CA GLY A 89 -5.49 -8.36 5.60
C GLY A 89 -4.64 -8.20 6.85
N VAL A 90 -3.56 -8.98 6.90
CA VAL A 90 -2.57 -8.93 7.98
C VAL A 90 -1.18 -8.73 7.42
N LEU A 91 -0.34 -8.02 8.18
CA LEU A 91 1.06 -7.81 7.86
C LEU A 91 1.97 -8.16 9.03
N HIS A 92 3.15 -8.65 8.71
CA HIS A 92 4.31 -8.74 9.58
C HIS A 92 5.52 -8.20 8.82
N LEU A 93 6.01 -7.06 9.28
CA LEU A 93 7.19 -6.37 8.74
C LEU A 93 8.26 -6.27 9.82
N THR A 94 9.50 -6.01 9.41
CA THR A 94 10.57 -5.59 10.32
C THR A 94 11.11 -4.24 9.86
N ALA A 95 11.18 -3.27 10.77
CA ALA A 95 11.79 -1.98 10.51
C ALA A 95 13.31 -2.15 10.34
N LYS A 96 13.85 -1.81 9.16
CA LYS A 96 15.27 -2.02 8.84
C LYS A 96 16.22 -1.23 9.72
N SER A 97 15.82 -0.04 10.17
CA SER A 97 16.65 0.84 11.01
C SER A 97 16.89 0.29 12.43
N THR A 98 15.97 -0.53 12.95
CA THR A 98 15.98 -0.95 14.37
C THR A 98 15.90 -2.46 14.56
N GLY A 99 15.54 -3.22 13.52
CA GLY A 99 15.33 -4.66 13.57
C GLY A 99 14.07 -5.08 14.34
N ARG A 100 13.15 -4.15 14.65
CA ARG A 100 11.92 -4.45 15.40
C ARG A 100 10.73 -4.77 14.49
N ASP A 101 9.86 -5.63 14.99
CA ASP A 101 8.66 -6.07 14.28
C ASP A 101 7.54 -5.03 14.28
N ILE A 102 6.82 -4.99 13.17
CA ILE A 102 5.52 -4.34 12.98
C ILE A 102 4.54 -5.46 12.64
N LYS A 103 3.54 -5.68 13.48
CA LYS A 103 2.48 -6.66 13.24
C LYS A 103 1.14 -5.96 13.35
N SER A 104 0.34 -6.02 12.29
CA SER A 104 -0.92 -5.29 12.23
C SER A 104 -1.91 -5.97 11.30
N ASP A 105 -3.20 -5.84 11.63
CA ASP A 105 -4.24 -5.91 10.60
C ASP A 105 -4.16 -4.63 9.75
N PHE A 106 -4.56 -4.69 8.48
CA PHE A 106 -4.66 -3.52 7.63
C PHE A 106 -6.00 -3.48 6.90
N VAL A 107 -6.41 -2.26 6.53
CA VAL A 107 -7.43 -2.02 5.52
C VAL A 107 -6.85 -1.09 4.46
N HIS A 108 -6.85 -1.51 3.21
CA HIS A 108 -6.55 -0.66 2.07
C HIS A 108 -7.84 -0.19 1.42
N VAL A 109 -8.03 1.12 1.34
CA VAL A 109 -9.20 1.72 0.69
C VAL A 109 -8.77 2.36 -0.62
N ILE A 110 -9.11 1.70 -1.72
CA ILE A 110 -8.65 2.04 -3.05
C ILE A 110 -9.81 2.61 -3.87
N THR A 111 -9.56 3.72 -4.54
CA THR A 111 -10.40 4.23 -5.62
C THR A 111 -9.75 3.92 -6.96
N MET A 112 -10.53 3.37 -7.88
CA MET A 112 -10.13 2.96 -9.20
C MET A 112 -10.65 3.93 -10.25
N ARG A 113 -9.90 4.11 -11.34
CA ARG A 113 -10.33 4.78 -12.56
C ARG A 113 -9.68 4.07 -13.73
N ASP A 114 -10.49 3.62 -14.70
CA ASP A 114 -10.02 2.92 -15.89
C ASP A 114 -9.09 1.73 -15.59
N GLY A 115 -9.45 0.92 -14.57
CA GLY A 115 -8.68 -0.24 -14.13
C GLY A 115 -7.38 0.07 -13.37
N LYS A 116 -7.14 1.35 -13.03
CA LYS A 116 -5.93 1.82 -12.33
C LYS A 116 -6.24 2.46 -11.00
N TRP A 117 -5.30 2.39 -10.06
CA TRP A 117 -5.39 3.07 -8.78
C TRP A 117 -5.36 4.59 -8.98
N LEU A 118 -6.43 5.27 -8.57
CA LEU A 118 -6.53 6.73 -8.51
C LEU A 118 -6.29 7.26 -7.10
N LYS A 119 -6.74 6.53 -6.08
CA LYS A 119 -6.50 6.90 -4.69
C LYS A 119 -6.23 5.66 -3.86
N PHE A 120 -5.20 5.69 -3.04
CA PHE A 120 -4.87 4.65 -2.09
C PHE A 120 -4.81 5.25 -0.68
N ARG A 121 -5.39 4.54 0.29
CA ARG A 121 -5.33 4.89 1.70
C ARG A 121 -5.05 3.65 2.50
N ASP A 122 -4.02 3.73 3.35
CA ASP A 122 -3.62 2.66 4.25
C ASP A 122 -4.17 2.93 5.66
N PHE A 123 -4.80 1.90 6.24
CA PHE A 123 -5.26 1.89 7.61
C PHE A 123 -4.67 0.67 8.34
N MET A 124 -3.43 0.79 8.80
CA MET A 124 -2.80 -0.12 9.76
C MET A 124 -2.68 0.50 11.16
N ASP A 125 -2.32 -0.31 12.17
CA ASP A 125 -1.98 0.16 13.53
C ASP A 125 -0.63 0.89 13.51
N THR A 126 -0.70 2.18 13.23
CA THR A 126 0.47 3.08 13.17
C THR A 126 1.23 3.17 14.49
N ASN A 127 0.61 2.84 15.63
CA ASN A 127 1.31 2.75 16.91
C ASN A 127 2.29 1.56 16.95
N GLN A 128 2.05 0.48 16.20
CA GLN A 128 3.05 -0.59 16.01
C GLN A 128 4.23 -0.09 15.17
N ALA A 129 3.95 0.66 14.10
CA ALA A 129 5.00 1.26 13.27
C ALA A 129 5.86 2.23 14.08
N VAL A 130 5.26 3.13 14.87
CA VAL A 130 5.99 4.03 15.78
C VAL A 130 6.88 3.24 16.74
N LYS A 131 6.35 2.21 17.42
CA LYS A 131 7.15 1.38 18.33
C LYS A 131 8.32 0.69 17.63
N ALA A 132 8.18 0.36 16.35
CA ALA A 132 9.24 -0.28 15.58
C ALA A 132 10.29 0.72 15.09
N PHE A 133 9.92 1.93 14.69
CA PHE A 133 10.87 2.91 14.15
C PHE A 133 11.56 3.79 15.21
N SER A 134 11.02 3.92 16.43
CA SER A 134 11.53 4.81 17.51
C SER A 134 12.62 4.25 18.41
#